data_AF-A0A2N1QE59-F1
#
_entry.id   AF-A0A2N1QE59-F1
#
_cell.length_a   1.000
_cell.length_b   1.000
_cell.length_c   1.000
_cell.angle_alpha   90.00
_cell.angle_beta   90.00
_cell.angle_gamma   90.00
#
_symmetry.space_group_name_H-M   'P 1'
#
loop_
_entity.id
_entity.type
_entity.pdbx_description
1 polymer ?
#
loop_
_entity_poly.entity_id
_entity_poly.type
_entity_poly.pdbx_seq_one_letter_code
_entity_poly.pdbx_strand_id
1 'polypeptide(L)' 'MIWVDYLIIIVAILLVITVLLQHSQDNIQDAFSGEKSELFKNKKTRGLELFLVRSSAVLALLLIVLVVTSNLLH' A
#
# COMPACT_ATOMS: atom_id res chain seq x y z
N MET A 1 -12.76 4.39 -25.62
CA MET A 1 -13.10 4.37 -24.19
C MET A 1 -13.93 3.14 -23.94
N ILE A 2 -13.29 2.13 -23.37
CA ILE A 2 -13.88 0.83 -23.07
C ILE A 2 -14.54 0.95 -21.69
N TRP A 3 -15.55 0.13 -21.41
CA TRP A 3 -16.19 0.11 -20.08
C TRP A 3 -15.18 -0.17 -18.94
N VAL A 4 -14.04 -0.77 -19.26
CA VAL A 4 -12.91 -1.04 -18.35
C VAL A 4 -12.24 0.25 -17.87
N ASP A 5 -12.22 1.32 -18.66
CA ASP A 5 -11.55 2.58 -18.31
C ASP A 5 -12.23 3.25 -17.11
N TYR A 6 -13.56 3.19 -17.05
CA TYR A 6 -14.33 3.71 -15.91
C TYR A 6 -14.05 2.92 -14.61
N LEU A 7 -13.89 1.60 -14.71
CA LEU A 7 -13.53 0.75 -13.57
C LEU A 7 -12.13 1.08 -13.04
N ILE A 8 -11.17 1.33 -13.92
CA ILE A 8 -9.79 1.69 -13.54
C ILE A 8 -9.77 3.00 -12.76
N ILE A 9 -10.53 4.02 -13.20
CA ILE A 9 -10.60 5.32 -12.53
C ILE A 9 -11.12 5.17 -11.09
N ILE A 10 -12.18 4.37 -10.90
CA ILE A 10 -12.77 4.13 -9.57
C ILE A 10 -11.78 3.40 -8.66
N VAL A 11 -11.13 2.35 -9.17
CA VAL A 11 -10.13 1.56 -8.41
C VAL A 11 -8.91 2.41 -8.06
N ALA A 12 -8.47 3.29 -8.96
CA ALA A 12 -7.34 4.19 -8.72
C ALA A 12 -7.64 5.18 -7.59
N ILE A 13 -8.85 5.77 -7.57
CA ILE A 13 -9.26 6.68 -6.49
C ILE A 13 -9.31 5.96 -5.14
N LEU A 14 -9.90 4.75 -5.09
CA LEU A 14 -9.95 3.95 -3.86
C LEU A 14 -8.56 3.58 -3.36
N LEU A 15 -7.63 3.28 -4.26
CA LEU A 15 -6.25 2.96 -3.89
C LEU A 15 -5.55 4.17 -3.26
N VAL A 16 -5.66 5.36 -3.88
CA VAL A 16 -5.06 6.60 -3.34
C VAL A 16 -5.57 6.87 -1.92
N ILE A 17 -6.88 6.75 -1.69
CA ILE A 17 -7.46 6.93 -0.35
C ILE A 17 -6.89 5.89 0.64
N THR A 18 -6.77 4.64 0.22
CA THR A 18 -6.25 3.56 1.07
C THR A 18 -4.78 3.77 1.43
N VAL A 19 -3.95 4.24 0.48
CA VAL A 19 -2.53 4.55 0.72
C VAL A 19 -2.37 5.76 1.63
N LEU A 20 -3.19 6.81 1.49
CA LEU A 20 -3.13 7.98 2.39
C LEU A 20 -3.50 7.63 3.83
N LEU A 21 -4.36 6.62 4.03
CA LEU A 21 -4.71 6.08 5.34
C LEU A 21 -3.59 5.20 5.95
N GLN A 22 -2.60 4.77 5.16
CA GLN A 22 -1.44 4.06 5.69
C GLN A 22 -0.55 5.04 6.42
N HIS A 23 -0.64 5.04 7.75
CA HIS A 23 0.23 5.82 8.60
C HIS A 23 1.67 5.32 8.48
N SER A 24 2.62 6.23 8.18
CA SER A 24 4.05 5.94 8.26
C SER A 24 4.47 6.00 9.73
N GLN A 25 4.80 4.86 10.33
CA GLN A 25 5.41 4.82 11.67
C GLN A 25 6.85 5.35 11.60
N ASP A 26 7.00 6.67 11.57
CA ASP A 26 8.30 7.33 11.66
C ASP A 26 8.72 7.51 13.11
N ASN A 27 9.26 6.45 13.72
CA ASN A 27 10.14 6.59 14.88
C ASN A 27 11.55 6.98 14.39
N ILE A 28 11.74 8.26 14.10
CA ILE A 28 13.04 8.88 13.74
C ILE A 28 14.13 8.55 14.79
N GLN A 29 13.74 8.23 16.02
CA GLN A 29 14.63 7.86 17.12
C GLN A 29 15.24 6.44 17.00
N ASP A 30 14.62 5.52 16.24
CA ASP A 30 15.14 4.17 15.99
C ASP A 30 16.16 4.11 14.84
N ALA A 31 16.19 5.11 13.95
CA ALA A 31 17.14 5.18 12.84
C ALA A 31 18.57 5.58 13.27
N PHE A 32 18.73 6.18 14.47
CA PHE A 32 20.00 6.70 14.98
C PHE A 32 20.59 5.92 16.17
N SER A 33 19.88 4.93 16.75
CA SER A 33 20.24 4.31 18.04
C SER A 33 21.05 3.01 17.96
N GLY A 34 21.96 2.91 16.98
CA GLY A 34 22.69 1.72 16.48
C GLY A 34 23.37 0.71 17.42
N GLU A 35 23.14 0.73 18.75
CA GLU A 35 23.72 -0.23 19.70
C GLU A 35 22.67 -0.86 20.67
N LYS A 36 21.44 -0.33 20.77
CA LYS A 36 20.39 -0.87 21.69
C LYS A 36 19.04 -1.19 21.03
N SER A 37 18.96 -1.11 19.70
CA SER A 37 17.72 -1.23 18.94
C SER A 37 17.25 -2.68 18.70
N GLU A 38 18.11 -3.69 18.82
CA GLU A 38 17.71 -5.09 18.51
C GLU A 38 16.60 -5.65 19.43
N LEU A 39 16.48 -5.14 20.66
CA LEU A 39 15.42 -5.55 21.59
C LEU A 39 14.11 -4.75 21.43
N PHE A 40 14.11 -3.71 20.60
CA PHE A 40 12.92 -2.94 20.20
C PHE A 40 12.56 -3.13 18.71
N LYS A 41 13.43 -3.77 17.93
CA LYS A 41 13.21 -4.22 16.54
C LYS A 41 12.04 -5.20 16.40
N ASN A 42 11.66 -5.84 17.51
CA ASN A 42 10.45 -6.67 17.64
C ASN A 42 9.26 -5.90 18.23
N LYS A 43 9.11 -4.59 17.99
CA LYS A 43 7.77 -4.00 18.05
C LYS A 43 6.97 -4.57 16.89
N LYS A 44 6.39 -5.74 17.15
CA LYS A 44 5.38 -6.42 16.33
C LYS A 44 4.40 -5.36 15.83
N THR A 45 4.47 -5.03 14.54
CA THR A 45 3.45 -4.25 13.84
C THR A 45 2.09 -4.88 14.19
N ARG A 46 1.30 -4.22 15.05
CA ARG A 46 0.08 -4.82 15.61
C ARG A 46 -1.04 -4.72 14.57
N GLY A 47 -1.41 -5.89 14.02
CA GLY A 47 -2.72 -6.21 13.45
C GLY A 47 -3.20 -5.36 12.28
N LEU A 48 -3.73 -4.17 12.59
CA LEU A 48 -4.41 -3.31 11.63
C LEU A 48 -3.47 -2.70 10.61
N GLU A 49 -2.26 -2.34 11.02
CA GLU A 49 -1.28 -1.71 10.14
C GLU A 49 -0.69 -2.72 9.13
N LEU A 50 -0.44 -3.96 9.56
CA LEU A 50 -0.03 -5.05 8.67
C LEU A 50 -1.14 -5.39 7.66
N PHE A 51 -2.41 -5.32 8.09
CA PHE A 51 -3.56 -5.53 7.23
C PHE A 51 -3.71 -4.40 6.20
N LEU A 52 -3.58 -3.14 6.61
CA LEU A 52 -3.62 -1.98 5.71
C LEU A 52 -2.50 -2.03 4.66
N VAL A 53 -1.27 -2.36 5.07
CA VAL A 53 -0.12 -2.47 4.15
C VAL A 53 -0.35 -3.58 3.12
N ARG A 54 -0.80 -4.75 3.57
CA ARG A 54 -1.10 -5.87 2.66
C ARG A 54 -2.28 -5.58 1.74
N SER A 55 -3.33 -4.92 2.23
CA SER A 55 -4.51 -4.61 1.40
C SER A 55 -4.16 -3.62 0.28
N SER A 56 -3.40 -2.55 0.55
CA SER A 56 -2.98 -1.66 -0.54
C SER A 56 -1.97 -2.31 -1.48
N ALA A 57 -1.11 -3.23 -1.00
CA ALA A 57 -0.22 -3.96 -1.89
C ALA A 57 -1.03 -4.82 -2.89
N VAL A 58 -2.10 -5.47 -2.43
CA VAL A 58 -3.03 -6.22 -3.29
C VAL A 58 -3.78 -5.28 -4.24
N LEU A 59 -4.27 -4.13 -3.76
CA LEU A 59 -4.94 -3.13 -4.61
C LEU A 59 -3.99 -2.57 -5.68
N ALA A 60 -2.72 -2.33 -5.35
CA ALA A 60 -1.70 -1.87 -6.29
C ALA A 60 -1.40 -2.90 -7.38
N LEU A 61 -1.25 -4.17 -7.01
CA LEU A 61 -1.11 -5.25 -7.98
C LEU A 61 -2.35 -5.35 -8.88
N LEU A 62 -3.55 -5.27 -8.31
CA LEU A 62 -4.80 -5.26 -9.08
C LEU A 62 -4.83 -4.11 -10.10
N LEU A 63 -4.49 -2.88 -9.68
CA LEU A 63 -4.46 -1.73 -10.57
C LEU A 63 -3.53 -1.99 -11.75
N ILE A 64 -2.29 -2.43 -11.50
CA ILE A 64 -1.32 -2.73 -12.56
C ILE A 64 -1.88 -3.76 -13.55
N VAL A 65 -2.48 -4.84 -13.05
CA VAL A 65 -3.07 -5.89 -13.91
C VAL A 65 -4.25 -5.34 -14.73
N LEU A 66 -5.12 -4.55 -14.12
CA LEU A 66 -6.26 -3.91 -14.80
C LEU A 66 -5.82 -2.94 -15.91
N VAL A 67 -4.77 -2.14 -15.65
CA VAL A 67 -4.21 -1.22 -16.64
C VAL A 67 -3.54 -1.97 -17.79
N VAL A 68 -2.75 -3.00 -17.50
CA VAL A 68 -2.13 -3.84 -18.53
C VAL A 68 -3.21 -4.55 -19.36
N THR A 69 -4.25 -5.06 -18.72
CA THR A 69 -5.37 -5.72 -19.42
C THR A 69 -6.14 -4.72 -20.29
N SER A 70 -6.43 -3.50 -19.80
CA SER A 70 -7.07 -2.47 -20.64
C SER A 70 -6.18 -2.07 -21.81
N ASN A 71 -4.87 -1.88 -21.60
CA ASN A 71 -3.94 -1.54 -22.68
C ASN A 71 -3.84 -2.63 -23.75
N LEU A 72 -3.90 -3.91 -23.35
CA LEU A 72 -3.90 -5.05 -24.27
C LEU A 72 -5.25 -5.24 -24.98
N LEU A 73 -6.35 -4.83 -24.34
CA LEU A 73 -7.71 -4.93 -24.85
C LEU A 73 -8.16 -3.67 -25.64
N HIS A 74 -7.29 -2.66 -25.71
CA HIS A 74 -7.51 -1.40 -26.43
C HIS A 74 -7.36 -1.56 -27.95
#